data_AF-A0A2M8CJ06-F1
#
_entry.id   AF-A0A2M8CJ06-F1
#
_cell.length_a   1.000
_cell.length_b   1.000
_cell.length_c   1.000
_cell.angle_alpha   90.00
_cell.angle_beta   90.00
_cell.angle_gamma   90.00
#
_symmetry.space_group_name_H-M   'P 1'
#
loop_
_entity.id
_entity.type
_entity.pdbx_description
1 polymer ?
#
loop_
_entity_poly.entity_id
_entity_poly.type
_entity_poly.pdbx_seq_one_letter_code
_entity_poly.pdbx_strand_id
1 'polypeptide(L)'
;MHLIFQIPELILEGGIIAVIGYTIVFTALLILYYTFLYLGKVLAWKTRRRLAQAGKLSNQETEIEVTGEEAAAIALAIFLCRDLHDDESDVITIKRVSKVYSPWSSKIYGIHTFSR
;
A
#
# COMPACT_ATOMS: atom_id res chain seq x y z
N MET A 1 -52.65 -4.33 -54.86
CA MET A 1 -52.57 -3.18 -53.95
C MET A 1 -51.52 -3.52 -52.90
N HIS A 2 -50.26 -3.17 -53.18
CA HIS A 2 -49.10 -3.52 -52.38
C HIS A 2 -49.12 -2.74 -51.07
N LEU A 3 -49.53 -3.40 -49.98
CA LEU A 3 -49.29 -2.94 -48.62
C LEU A 3 -47.97 -3.57 -48.14
N ILE A 4 -46.86 -3.03 -48.63
CA ILE A 4 -45.53 -3.28 -48.04
C ILE A 4 -45.25 -2.08 -47.15
N PHE A 5 -45.55 -2.29 -45.88
CA PHE A 5 -45.01 -1.65 -44.68
C PHE A 5 -43.76 -0.78 -44.93
N GLN A 6 -43.96 0.53 -45.05
CA GLN A 6 -42.89 1.51 -44.89
C GLN A 6 -42.55 1.55 -43.39
N ILE A 7 -41.57 0.76 -42.94
CA ILE A 7 -40.84 1.11 -41.71
C ILE A 7 -40.28 2.52 -41.98
N PRO A 8 -40.54 3.52 -41.12
CA PRO A 8 -39.93 4.83 -41.30
C PRO A 8 -38.41 4.66 -41.21
N GLU A 9 -37.69 5.05 -42.25
CA GLU A 9 -36.22 5.07 -42.34
C GLU A 9 -35.58 5.64 -41.06
N LEU A 10 -36.26 6.59 -40.41
CA LEU A 10 -35.89 7.20 -39.13
C LEU A 10 -35.70 6.19 -37.97
N ILE A 11 -36.52 5.14 -37.88
CA ILE A 11 -36.41 4.13 -36.79
C ILE A 11 -35.22 3.20 -37.06
N LEU A 12 -34.96 2.88 -38.33
CA LEU A 12 -33.81 2.07 -38.73
C LEU A 12 -32.49 2.85 -38.47
N GLU A 13 -32.45 4.12 -38.87
CA GLU A 13 -31.30 5.01 -38.60
C GLU A 13 -31.07 5.21 -37.10
N GLY A 14 -32.13 5.44 -36.32
CA GLY A 14 -32.05 5.57 -34.86
C GLY A 14 -31.51 4.31 -34.17
N GLY A 15 -31.93 3.13 -34.63
CA GLY A 15 -31.41 1.85 -34.14
C GLY A 15 -29.92 1.68 -34.41
N ILE A 16 -29.45 2.05 -35.60
CA ILE A 16 -28.04 1.98 -35.99
C ILE A 16 -27.20 2.91 -35.10
N ILE A 17 -27.65 4.15 -34.88
CA ILE A 17 -26.95 5.11 -34.02
C ILE A 17 -26.85 4.61 -32.58
N ALA A 18 -27.93 4.03 -32.04
CA ALA A 18 -27.92 3.49 -30.68
C ALA A 18 -26.94 2.32 -30.53
N VAL A 19 -26.93 1.37 -31.46
CA VAL A 19 -26.01 0.23 -31.45
C VAL A 19 -24.56 0.72 -31.52
N ILE A 20 -24.26 1.65 -32.42
CA ILE A 20 -22.92 2.23 -32.54
C ILE A 20 -22.53 2.94 -31.23
N GLY A 21 -23.42 3.75 -30.65
CA GLY A 21 -23.17 4.42 -29.37
C GLY A 21 -22.84 3.46 -28.24
N TYR A 22 -23.64 2.41 -28.06
CA TYR A 22 -23.37 1.40 -27.03
C TYR A 22 -22.05 0.66 -27.27
N THR A 23 -21.72 0.33 -28.52
CA THR A 23 -20.43 -0.33 -28.81
C THR A 23 -19.23 0.56 -28.48
N ILE A 24 -19.29 1.86 -28.80
CA ILE A 24 -18.22 2.80 -28.48
C ILE A 24 -18.05 2.91 -26.96
N VAL A 25 -19.13 3.10 -26.22
CA VAL A 25 -19.09 3.21 -24.75
C VAL A 25 -18.54 1.91 -24.14
N PHE A 26 -18.99 0.76 -24.62
CA PHE A 26 -18.51 -0.55 -24.16
C PHE A 26 -17.01 -0.72 -24.41
N THR A 27 -16.53 -0.40 -25.63
CA THR A 27 -15.10 -0.48 -25.96
C THR A 27 -14.26 0.49 -25.14
N ALA A 28 -14.73 1.71 -24.90
CA ALA A 28 -14.04 2.70 -24.06
C ALA A 28 -13.87 2.19 -22.62
N LEU A 29 -14.92 1.60 -22.02
CA LEU A 29 -14.85 1.00 -20.69
C LEU A 29 -13.89 -0.19 -20.64
N LEU A 30 -13.87 -1.01 -21.69
CA LEU A 30 -12.99 -2.18 -21.81
C LEU A 30 -11.50 -1.76 -21.86
N ILE A 31 -11.18 -0.74 -22.66
CA ILE A 31 -9.84 -0.17 -22.74
C ILE A 31 -9.41 0.40 -21.39
N LEU A 32 -10.31 1.12 -20.71
CA LEU A 32 -10.03 1.70 -19.39
C LEU A 32 -9.74 0.60 -18.36
N TYR A 33 -10.54 -0.47 -18.34
CA TYR A 33 -10.34 -1.63 -17.47
C TYR A 33 -8.94 -2.25 -17.66
N TYR A 34 -8.56 -2.54 -18.91
CA TYR A 34 -7.23 -3.08 -19.19
C TYR A 34 -6.12 -2.12 -18.80
N THR A 35 -6.31 -0.81 -19.02
CA THR A 35 -5.31 0.20 -18.64
C THR A 35 -4.98 0.12 -17.16
N PHE A 36 -5.99 0.01 -16.28
CA PHE A 36 -5.77 -0.12 -14.83
C PHE A 36 -5.08 -1.44 -14.45
N LEU A 37 -5.43 -2.56 -15.09
CA LEU A 37 -4.76 -3.84 -14.85
C LEU A 37 -3.27 -3.81 -15.23
N TYR A 38 -2.95 -3.20 -16.36
CA TYR A 38 -1.56 -3.08 -16.80
C TYR A 38 -0.79 -2.05 -15.97
N LEU A 39 -1.42 -0.96 -15.53
CA LEU A 39 -0.79 0.07 -14.70
C LEU A 39 -0.20 -0.53 -13.42
N GLY A 40 -0.95 -1.37 -12.70
CA GLY A 40 -0.47 -2.02 -11.48
C GLY A 40 0.79 -2.87 -11.71
N LYS A 41 0.79 -3.67 -12.77
CA LYS A 41 1.94 -4.52 -13.17
C LYS A 41 3.16 -3.69 -13.59
N VAL A 42 2.95 -2.63 -14.38
CA VAL A 42 4.03 -1.75 -14.83
C VAL A 42 4.68 -1.02 -13.65
N LEU A 43 3.88 -0.54 -12.70
CA LEU A 43 4.36 0.17 -11.52
C LEU A 43 5.18 -0.76 -10.61
N ALA A 44 4.67 -1.98 -10.35
CA ALA A 44 5.39 -2.99 -9.59
C ALA A 44 6.73 -3.36 -10.25
N TRP A 45 6.75 -3.52 -11.58
CA TRP A 45 7.98 -3.82 -12.30
C TRP A 45 9.00 -2.68 -12.22
N LYS A 46 8.57 -1.43 -12.38
CA LYS A 46 9.44 -0.25 -12.25
C LYS A 46 10.03 -0.14 -10.84
N THR A 47 9.23 -0.39 -9.81
CA THR A 47 9.68 -0.40 -8.41
C THR A 47 10.68 -1.50 -8.14
N ARG A 48 10.41 -2.75 -8.56
CA ARG A 48 11.35 -3.87 -8.43
C ARG A 48 12.68 -3.59 -9.15
N ARG A 49 12.64 -3.01 -10.37
CA ARG A 49 13.85 -2.61 -11.11
C ARG A 49 14.66 -1.53 -10.37
N ARG A 50 14.00 -0.53 -9.79
CA ARG A 50 14.66 0.53 -9.00
C ARG A 50 15.30 -0.02 -7.72
N LEU A 51 14.62 -0.92 -7.02
CA LEU A 51 15.15 -1.57 -5.81
C LEU A 51 16.34 -2.48 -6.13
N ALA A 52 16.32 -3.17 -7.28
CA ALA A 52 17.43 -3.98 -7.76
C ALA A 52 18.67 -3.13 -8.07
N GLN A 53 18.50 -1.98 -8.71
CA GLN A 53 19.59 -1.04 -9.01
C GLN A 53 20.16 -0.38 -7.75
N ALA A 54 19.38 -0.25 -6.68
CA ALA A 54 19.82 0.31 -5.40
C ALA A 54 20.59 -0.69 -4.51
N GLY A 55 20.85 -1.92 -4.98
CA GLY A 55 21.66 -2.92 -4.26
C GLY A 55 21.03 -3.45 -2.97
N LYS A 56 19.74 -3.19 -2.72
CA LYS A 56 19.00 -3.60 -1.50
C LYS A 56 18.21 -4.91 -1.66
N LEU A 57 18.55 -5.75 -2.64
CA LEU A 57 17.99 -7.09 -2.73
C LEU A 57 18.70 -7.99 -1.70
N SER A 58 18.39 -7.78 -0.42
CA SER A 58 18.66 -8.77 0.60
C SER A 58 17.67 -9.90 0.43
N ASN A 59 18.22 -11.09 0.21
CA ASN A 59 17.56 -12.38 0.10
C ASN A 59 16.66 -12.67 1.32
N GLN A 60 15.40 -12.22 1.30
CA GLN A 60 14.35 -12.77 2.15
C GLN A 60 12.96 -12.41 1.56
N GLU A 61 12.54 -13.18 0.57
CA GLU A 61 11.16 -13.22 0.10
C GLU A 61 10.30 -13.93 1.16
N THR A 62 9.90 -13.19 2.19
CA THR A 62 8.50 -13.29 2.59
C THR A 62 7.78 -12.26 1.75
N GLU A 63 7.20 -12.71 0.64
CA GLU A 63 6.27 -11.92 -0.14
C GLU A 63 5.04 -11.66 0.74
N ILE A 64 5.14 -10.66 1.61
CA ILE A 64 3.97 -10.11 2.30
C ILE A 64 3.26 -9.33 1.21
N GLU A 65 2.33 -9.99 0.53
CA GLU A 65 1.40 -9.36 -0.40
C GLU A 65 0.46 -8.47 0.42
N VAL A 66 0.96 -7.28 0.78
CA VAL A 66 0.14 -6.28 1.48
C VAL A 66 -0.84 -5.71 0.47
N THR A 67 -2.11 -6.03 0.68
CA THR A 67 -3.20 -5.50 -0.13
C THR A 67 -3.34 -3.99 0.09
N GLY A 68 -3.92 -3.27 -0.88
CA GLY A 68 -4.09 -1.82 -0.78
C GLY A 68 -4.96 -1.38 0.41
N GLU A 69 -5.90 -2.23 0.82
CA GLU A 69 -6.75 -2.04 1.99
C GLU A 69 -5.97 -2.17 3.31
N GLU A 70 -5.10 -3.16 3.44
CA GLU A 70 -4.22 -3.32 4.60
C GLU A 70 -3.25 -2.15 4.73
N ALA A 71 -2.66 -1.70 3.62
CA ALA A 71 -1.79 -0.52 3.62
C ALA A 71 -2.55 0.75 4.04
N ALA A 72 -3.80 0.93 3.59
CA ALA A 72 -4.64 2.05 4.00
C ALA A 72 -5.03 1.96 5.49
N ALA A 73 -5.37 0.78 5.99
CA ALA A 73 -5.69 0.55 7.39
C ALA A 73 -4.48 0.82 8.30
N ILE A 74 -3.28 0.37 7.89
CA ILE A 74 -2.01 0.64 8.59
C ILE A 74 -1.74 2.15 8.61
N ALA A 75 -1.85 2.83 7.46
CA ALA A 75 -1.64 4.27 7.37
C ALA A 75 -2.62 5.05 8.25
N LEU A 76 -3.89 4.63 8.30
CA LEU A 76 -4.91 5.22 9.14
C LEU A 76 -4.65 4.96 10.63
N ALA A 77 -4.24 3.75 11.00
CA ALA A 77 -3.87 3.43 12.37
C ALA A 77 -2.67 4.27 12.85
N ILE A 78 -1.63 4.42 12.01
CA ILE A 78 -0.49 5.29 12.30
C ILE A 78 -0.94 6.75 12.43
N PHE A 79 -1.81 7.23 11.53
CA PHE A 79 -2.31 8.59 11.59
C PHE A 79 -3.08 8.87 12.89
N LEU A 80 -3.93 7.95 13.33
CA LEU A 80 -4.67 8.07 14.58
C LEU A 80 -3.76 8.01 15.80
N CYS A 81 -2.71 7.18 15.77
CA CYS A 81 -1.73 7.06 16.84
C CYS A 81 -0.63 8.11 16.83
N ARG A 82 -0.59 8.99 15.82
CA ARG A 82 0.50 9.97 15.65
C ARG A 82 0.55 10.98 16.80
N ASP A 83 -0.60 11.37 17.33
CA ASP A 83 -0.66 12.43 18.34
C ASP A 83 -0.70 11.84 19.78
N LEU A 84 -0.51 10.52 19.92
CA LEU A 84 -0.41 9.80 21.20
C LEU A 84 1.05 9.68 21.71
N HIS A 85 1.99 10.40 21.10
CA HIS A 85 3.35 10.48 21.64
C HIS A 85 3.30 11.25 22.96
N ASP A 86 4.03 10.75 23.96
CA ASP A 86 4.23 11.46 25.22
C ASP A 86 5.07 12.71 24.92
N ASP A 87 4.66 13.87 25.46
CA ASP A 87 5.44 15.09 25.36
C ASP A 87 6.67 14.93 26.27
N GLU A 88 7.72 14.32 25.73
CA GLU A 88 8.97 14.18 26.45
C GLU A 88 9.53 15.57 26.76
N SER A 89 9.87 15.80 28.03
CA SER A 89 10.66 16.98 28.39
C SER A 89 12.04 16.82 27.77
N ASP A 90 12.39 17.67 26.81
CA ASP A 90 13.72 17.75 26.15
C ASP A 90 14.90 17.96 27.15
N VAL A 91 14.61 18.04 28.45
CA VAL A 91 15.58 18.11 29.53
C VAL A 91 15.94 16.71 30.01
N ILE A 92 16.94 16.12 29.35
CA ILE A 92 17.54 14.86 29.80
C ILE A 92 18.36 15.10 31.08
N THR A 93 17.76 14.86 32.25
CA THR A 93 18.47 14.97 33.53
C THR A 93 19.26 13.70 33.84
N ILE A 94 20.49 13.63 33.35
CA ILE A 94 21.42 12.54 33.68
C ILE A 94 21.97 12.78 35.10
N LYS A 95 21.38 12.11 36.10
CA LYS A 95 22.00 12.04 37.44
C LYS A 95 23.29 11.21 37.35
N ARG A 96 24.43 11.90 37.22
CA ARG A 96 25.75 11.27 37.37
C ARG A 96 25.95 10.85 38.82
N VAL A 97 25.61 9.61 39.12
CA VAL A 97 26.11 8.94 40.31
C VAL A 97 27.60 8.69 40.08
N SER A 98 28.47 9.24 40.93
CA SER A 98 29.93 9.05 40.90
C SER A 98 30.35 7.64 41.35
N LYS A 99 29.71 6.63 40.78
CA LYS A 99 30.02 5.22 41.06
C LYS A 99 31.06 4.75 40.05
N VAL A 100 32.15 4.16 40.55
CA VAL A 100 33.28 3.61 39.76
C VAL A 100 32.86 2.36 38.97
N TYR A 101 31.61 1.92 39.09
CA TYR A 101 31.06 0.75 38.43
C TYR A 101 29.86 1.10 37.55
N SER A 102 29.66 0.32 36.49
CA SER A 102 28.47 0.46 35.64
C SER A 102 27.24 -0.13 36.36
N PRO A 103 26.08 0.53 36.31
CA PRO A 103 24.85 0.04 36.94
C PRO A 103 24.27 -1.20 36.25
N TRP A 104 24.69 -1.50 35.02
CA TRP A 104 24.18 -2.63 34.23
C TRP A 104 24.96 -3.93 34.45
N SER A 105 26.21 -3.85 34.94
CA SER A 105 27.03 -5.02 35.23
C SER A 105 27.98 -4.75 36.39
N SER A 106 27.44 -4.76 37.61
CA SER A 106 28.28 -4.72 38.80
C SER A 106 28.38 -6.15 39.38
N LYS A 107 29.55 -6.76 39.20
CA LYS A 107 29.90 -8.13 39.64
C LYS A 107 29.68 -8.37 41.16
N ILE A 108 29.45 -7.29 41.90
CA ILE A 108 29.16 -7.25 43.34
C ILE A 108 27.79 -7.83 43.72
N TYR A 109 26.81 -7.91 42.83
CA TYR A 109 25.51 -8.54 43.14
C TYR A 109 25.46 -10.06 42.86
N GLY A 110 26.48 -10.63 42.22
CA GLY A 110 26.50 -12.06 41.81
C GLY A 110 27.19 -13.01 42.79
N ILE A 111 27.77 -12.52 43.88
CA ILE A 111 28.44 -13.34 44.90
C ILE A 111 27.48 -13.60 46.07
N HIS A 112 26.53 -14.50 45.84
CA HIS A 112 25.88 -15.21 46.94
C HIS A 112 26.88 -16.28 47.38
N THR A 113 27.64 -16.02 48.45
CA THR A 113 28.46 -17.07 49.08
C THR A 113 27.51 -18.11 49.65
N PHE A 114 27.24 -19.17 48.89
CA PHE A 114 26.62 -20.37 49.43
C PHE A 114 27.68 -21.08 50.28
N SER A 115 27.63 -20.85 51.59
CA SER A 115 28.40 -21.64 52.54
C SER A 115 27.61 -22.90 52.88
N ARG A 116 27.99 -24.05 52.29
CA ARG A 116 28.05 -25.34 52.98
C ARG A 116 28.72 -26.39 52.10
#